data_AF-A0A1Y4CAX9-F1
#
_entry.id   AF-A0A1Y4CAX9-F1
#
_cell.length_a   1.000
_cell.length_b   1.000
_cell.length_c   1.000
_cell.angle_alpha   90.00
_cell.angle_beta   90.00
_cell.angle_gamma   90.00
#
_symmetry.space_group_name_H-M   'P 1'
#
loop_
_entity.id
_entity.type
_entity.pdbx_description
1 polymer ?
#
loop_
_entity_poly.entity_id
_entity_poly.type
_entity_poly.pdbx_seq_one_letter_code
_entity_poly.pdbx_strand_id
1 'polypeptide(L)' 'MAKKAKGNRVQVILECTEQKATGVPGISRYITTKNRKNTTQRLERMKYNPYLKKVTLHREIK' A
#
# COMPACT_ATOMS: atom_id res chain seq x y z
N MET A 1 6.96 -18.22 -19.57
CA MET A 1 5.98 -17.21 -19.11
C MET A 1 6.43 -15.83 -19.58
N ALA A 2 5.68 -15.18 -20.47
CA ALA A 2 6.10 -13.91 -21.07
C ALA A 2 6.21 -12.81 -19.99
N LYS A 3 7.40 -12.21 -19.84
CA LYS A 3 7.60 -10.98 -19.04
C LYS A 3 6.75 -9.88 -19.67
N LYS A 4 5.54 -9.67 -19.15
CA LYS A 4 4.70 -8.54 -19.54
C LYS A 4 5.52 -7.28 -19.28
N ALA A 5 5.88 -6.56 -20.34
CA ALA A 5 6.67 -5.34 -20.23
C ALA A 5 6.00 -4.45 -19.18
N LYS A 6 6.70 -4.21 -18.06
CA LYS A 6 6.24 -3.31 -17.00
C LYS A 6 6.29 -1.91 -17.58
N GLY A 7 5.23 -1.54 -18.32
CA GLY A 7 5.08 -0.19 -18.87
C GLY A 7 4.86 0.82 -17.75
N ASN A 8 3.86 1.70 -17.90
CA ASN A 8 3.61 2.74 -16.90
C ASN A 8 3.03 2.22 -15.56
N ARG A 9 2.73 0.93 -15.44
CA ARG A 9 2.24 0.30 -14.20
C ARG A 9 3.39 -0.15 -13.32
N VAL A 10 3.48 0.44 -12.14
CA VAL A 10 4.50 0.18 -11.12
C VAL A 10 3.83 -0.49 -9.92
N GLN A 11 4.48 -1.51 -9.37
CA GLN A 11 4.05 -2.13 -8.12
C GLN A 11 4.45 -1.22 -6.95
N VAL A 12 3.51 -0.97 -6.04
CA VAL A 12 3.69 -0.13 -4.86
C VAL A 12 3.17 -0.87 -3.64
N ILE A 13 3.76 -0.56 -2.49
CA ILE A 13 3.38 -1.13 -1.20
C ILE A 13 2.65 -0.05 -0.40
N LEU A 14 1.47 -0.37 0.10
CA LEU A 14 0.71 0.48 1.02
C LEU A 14 0.89 -0.07 2.44
N GLU A 15 1.30 0.77 3.39
CA GLU A 15 1.49 0.41 4.79
C GLU A 15 0.57 1.21 5.71
N CYS A 16 0.04 0.52 6.73
CA CYS A 16 -0.80 1.16 7.74
C CYS A 16 0.00 2.19 8.54
N THR A 17 -0.50 3.41 8.64
CA THR A 17 0.14 4.47 9.42
C THR A 17 -0.20 4.40 10.90
N GLU A 18 -1.43 3.97 11.23
CA GLU A 18 -1.91 3.90 12.60
C GLU A 18 -1.21 2.80 13.40
N GLN A 19 -0.87 1.69 12.75
CA GLN A 19 -0.30 0.52 13.43
C GLN A 19 1.09 0.76 14.01
N LYS A 20 1.86 1.70 13.45
CA LYS A 20 3.18 2.08 13.99
C LYS A 20 3.09 2.70 15.39
N ALA A 21 1.96 3.34 15.72
CA ALA A 21 1.77 4.00 17.01
C ALA A 21 1.16 3.08 18.08
N THR A 22 0.60 1.93 17.69
CA THR A 22 -0.19 1.08 18.61
C THR A 22 0.61 0.01 19.35
N GLY A 23 1.92 -0.11 19.09
CA GLY A 23 2.79 -1.11 19.78
C GLY A 23 2.46 -2.57 19.46
N VAL A 24 1.58 -2.84 18.50
CA VAL A 24 1.18 -4.19 18.09
C VAL A 24 2.27 -4.79 17.20
N PRO A 25 2.74 -6.02 17.48
CA PRO A 25 3.74 -6.67 16.64
C PRO A 25 3.18 -6.97 15.25
N GLY A 26 3.93 -6.61 14.22
CA GLY A 26 3.54 -6.76 12.82
C GLY A 26 3.10 -5.44 12.19
N ILE A 27 3.04 -5.41 10.86
CA ILE A 27 2.60 -4.25 10.08
C ILE A 27 1.72 -4.72 8.93
N SER A 28 0.50 -4.16 8.83
CA SER A 28 -0.38 -4.38 7.68
C SER A 28 0.20 -3.75 6.42
N ARG A 29 0.50 -4.58 5.42
CA ARG A 29 1.03 -4.17 4.11
C ARG A 29 0.20 -4.75 2.98
N TYR A 30 -0.10 -3.91 1.98
CA TYR A 30 -0.80 -4.30 0.77
C TYR A 30 0.06 -4.02 -0.46
N ILE A 31 0.17 -5.02 -1.33
CA ILE A 31 0.84 -4.88 -2.61
C ILE A 31 -0.22 -4.52 -3.65
N THR A 32 -0.05 -3.41 -4.34
CA THR A 32 -0.93 -2.98 -5.43
C THR A 32 -0.11 -2.46 -6.59
N THR A 33 -0.75 -2.18 -7.72
CA THR A 33 -0.11 -1.54 -8.87
C THR A 33 -0.73 -0.17 -9.09
N LYS A 34 0.09 0.86 -9.28
CA LYS A 34 -0.36 2.19 -9.72
C LYS A 34 0.19 2.53 -11.09
N ASN A 35 -0.53 3.38 -11.81
CA ASN A 35 -0.02 3.94 -13.07
C ASN A 35 0.75 5.22 -12.77
N ARG A 36 2.06 5.23 -13.01
CA ARG A 36 2.96 6.36 -12.71
C ARG A 36 2.58 7.64 -13.48
N LYS A 37 1.96 7.53 -14.67
CA LYS A 37 1.54 8.69 -15.46
C LYS A 37 0.25 9.34 -14.92
N ASN A 38 -0.72 8.52 -14.53
CA ASN A 38 -2.03 9.02 -14.08
C ASN A 38 -2.01 9.44 -12.60
N THR A 39 -1.20 8.77 -11.79
CA THR A 39 -1.12 9.02 -10.34
C THR A 39 0.34 9.15 -9.95
N THR A 40 0.83 10.39 -10.05
CA THR A 40 2.22 10.77 -9.72
C THR A 40 2.45 10.91 -8.22
N GLN A 41 1.43 11.31 -7.47
CA GLN A 41 1.48 11.49 -6.01
C GLN A 41 1.54 10.15 -5.27
N ARG A 42 1.86 10.22 -3.96
CA ARG A 42 1.81 9.05 -3.07
C ARG A 42 0.36 8.60 -2.91
N LEU A 43 0.12 7.30 -3.09
CA LEU A 43 -1.22 6.74 -2.96
C LEU A 43 -1.57 6.58 -1.49
N GLU A 44 -2.73 7.09 -1.10
CA GLU A 44 -3.28 6.90 0.24
C GLU A 44 -4.66 6.29 0.10
N ARG A 45 -4.91 5.18 0.81
CA ARG A 45 -6.20 4.49 0.77
C ARG A 45 -6.56 3.94 2.13
N MET A 46 -7.84 4.06 2.46
CA MET A 46 -8.42 3.33 3.57
C MET A 46 -8.52 1.85 3.19
N LYS A 47 -7.87 1.01 3.99
CA LYS A 47 -7.87 -0.45 3.84
C LYS A 47 -8.10 -1.08 5.21
N TYR A 48 -8.73 -2.25 5.20
CA TYR A 48 -8.88 -3.04 6.41
C TYR A 48 -7.50 -3.39 6.97
N ASN A 49 -7.34 -3.33 8.28
CA ASN A 49 -6.15 -3.79 8.96
C ASN A 49 -6.50 -5.05 9.77
N PRO A 50 -5.94 -6.22 9.45
CA PRO A 50 -6.25 -7.46 10.16
C PRO A 50 -5.77 -7.47 11.63
N TYR A 51 -4.72 -6.69 11.97
CA TYR A 51 -4.17 -6.63 13.31
C TYR A 51 -5.05 -5.78 14.25
N LEU A 52 -5.52 -4.63 13.75
CA LEU A 52 -6.40 -3.72 14.52
C LEU A 52 -7.88 -4.03 14.33
N LYS A 53 -8.22 -4.96 13.44
CA LYS A 53 -9.58 -5.38 13.05
C LYS A 53 -10.50 -4.22 12.61
N LYS A 54 -9.93 -3.12 12.12
CA LYS A 54 -10.66 -1.93 11.67
C LYS A 54 -10.09 -1.41 10.35
N VAL A 55 -10.86 -0.57 9.67
CA VAL A 55 -10.36 0.15 8.49
C VAL A 55 -9.45 1.29 8.95
N THR A 56 -8.25 1.34 8.39
CA THR A 56 -7.23 2.33 8.74
C THR A 56 -6.62 2.95 7.49
N LEU A 57 -6.02 4.13 7.66
CA LEU A 57 -5.27 4.77 6.58
C LEU A 57 -4.00 3.98 6.26
N HIS A 58 -3.84 3.60 4.99
CA HIS A 58 -2.60 3.05 4.45
C HIS A 58 -1.98 4.01 3.45
N ARG A 59 -0.71 4.34 3.64
CA ARG A 59 0.05 5.24 2.77
C ARG A 59 1.07 4.46 1.98
N GLU A 60 1.29 4.87 0.73
CA GLU A 60 2.33 4.33 -0.12
C GLU A 60 3.71 4.57 0.50
N ILE A 61 4.39 3.46 0.76
CA ILE A 61 5.82 3.46 1.01
C ILE A 61 6.50 3.21 -0.33
N LYS A 62 7.53 4.01 -0.56
CA LYS A 62 8.44 3.88 -1.68
C LYS A 62 9.67 3.12 -1.21
#